data_AF-A0A3M2E5E3-F1
#
_entry.id   AF-A0A3M2E5E3-F1
#
_cell.length_a   1.000
_cell.length_b   1.000
_cell.length_c   1.000
_cell.angle_alpha   90.00
_cell.angle_beta   90.00
_cell.angle_gamma   90.00
#
_symmetry.space_group_name_H-M   'P 1'
#
loop_
_entity.id
_entity.type
_entity.pdbx_description
1 polymer ?
#
loop_
_entity_poly.entity_id
_entity_poly.type
_entity_poly.pdbx_seq_one_letter_code
_entity_poly.pdbx_strand_id
1 'polypeptide(L)'
;LAARADDGADGALHLTARLDRRVALGRSLARAIGPQEAPVSLRMLEADGRLTILGQDGAIRDHDGAPLPPATLDRLFFEPTHREEPARARPADHARRATFLLRSGSGAERRVELTLTPDPCDWHAGDHLDPEGVGITRYPDQIMPEAARAACAAAVAAEPENGRFHYQLGRALIALTDYDAARAALERARDLGYTRAWHALGTLVALRAAITGGRGDGRADEAAYPFWYEGVRRGDPYAFHTLGKQLLRFGATEELRAIGFDLLSRAVEVGHSFAMNELGAWFLQEGTDHYDPRRGLQYLEESAARQDIYGYHNLGLVHDFGRGGVTPDAGRAAEWYRRAALGGHPTAPRRLADLVLSGRLGDPDPAAAIGWYDMALMRGDARAGAEAAWLIAQGGVPGHDLADAALRAARAATLNDSAAARDAMDLLSQMPPRPLDLAAQRLMGELGETVTADGVFGPESRAALARIAAARDSAPPEDARGRLMFLARVAWERSPFRVDLY
;
A
#
# COMPACT_ATOMS: atom_id res chain seq x y z
N LEU A 1 25.62 6.97 -9.00
CA LEU A 1 25.33 7.80 -10.18
C LEU A 1 26.11 9.11 -10.08
N ALA A 2 26.64 9.63 -11.18
CA ALA A 2 27.39 10.89 -11.18
C ALA A 2 26.48 12.05 -11.59
N ALA A 3 26.63 13.22 -10.94
CA ALA A 3 25.92 14.43 -11.34
C ALA A 3 26.35 14.91 -12.75
N ARG A 4 25.50 15.67 -13.44
CA ARG A 4 25.87 16.45 -14.64
C ARG A 4 26.19 17.87 -14.21
N ALA A 5 27.14 18.51 -14.86
CA ALA A 5 27.64 19.82 -14.49
C ALA A 5 27.48 20.79 -15.65
N ASP A 6 26.83 21.94 -15.40
CA ASP A 6 26.65 23.03 -16.35
C ASP A 6 27.04 24.37 -15.70
N ASP A 7 27.70 25.24 -16.47
CA ASP A 7 28.03 26.59 -16.02
C ASP A 7 26.80 27.50 -16.14
N GLY A 8 26.41 28.10 -15.01
CA GLY A 8 25.30 29.06 -14.97
C GLY A 8 25.69 30.43 -15.50
N ALA A 9 24.73 31.13 -16.12
CA ALA A 9 24.89 32.52 -16.53
C ALA A 9 25.15 33.48 -15.35
N ASP A 10 24.88 33.03 -14.12
CA ASP A 10 25.11 33.73 -12.85
C ASP A 10 26.50 33.46 -12.24
N GLY A 11 27.35 32.69 -12.92
CA GLY A 11 28.68 32.32 -12.44
C GLY A 11 28.71 31.16 -11.44
N ALA A 12 27.54 30.61 -11.07
CA ALA A 12 27.45 29.41 -10.26
C ALA A 12 27.70 28.14 -11.09
N LEU A 13 28.11 27.07 -10.42
CA LEU A 13 28.19 25.73 -10.99
C LEU A 13 26.91 24.97 -10.68
N HIS A 14 26.14 24.60 -11.69
CA HIS A 14 24.91 23.84 -11.51
C HIS A 14 25.20 22.36 -11.67
N LEU A 15 24.90 21.57 -10.64
CA LEU A 15 24.96 20.12 -10.66
C LEU A 15 23.55 19.55 -10.67
N THR A 16 23.27 18.62 -11.58
CA THR A 16 21.99 17.90 -11.61
C THR A 16 22.22 16.40 -11.47
N ALA A 17 21.42 15.74 -10.62
CA ALA A 17 21.47 14.29 -10.50
C ALA A 17 20.09 13.73 -10.17
N ARG A 18 19.94 12.41 -10.27
CA ARG A 18 18.76 11.75 -9.70
C ARG A 18 18.86 11.77 -8.17
N LEU A 19 17.73 11.94 -7.50
CA LEU A 19 17.63 11.71 -6.06
C LEU A 19 17.93 10.24 -5.76
N ASP A 20 18.98 10.05 -4.97
CA ASP A 20 19.46 8.76 -4.51
C ASP A 20 20.02 8.95 -3.09
N ARG A 21 20.22 7.86 -2.35
CA ARG A 21 20.76 7.92 -0.98
C ARG A 21 22.15 8.51 -0.91
N ARG A 22 22.91 8.31 -1.99
CA ARG A 22 24.25 8.85 -2.12
C ARG A 22 24.52 9.22 -3.57
N VAL A 23 24.85 10.49 -3.79
CA VAL A 23 25.10 11.06 -5.12
C VAL A 23 26.59 11.34 -5.26
N ALA A 24 27.23 10.76 -6.27
CA ALA A 24 28.65 11.00 -6.52
C ALA A 24 28.84 12.37 -7.17
N LEU A 25 29.62 13.24 -6.53
CA LEU A 25 29.89 14.59 -7.04
C LEU A 25 31.28 14.72 -7.68
N GLY A 26 32.22 13.87 -7.25
CA GLY A 26 33.65 13.99 -7.56
C GLY A 26 33.99 14.23 -9.03
N ARG A 27 33.63 13.29 -9.90
CA ARG A 27 33.95 13.37 -11.34
C ARG A 27 33.35 14.60 -12.02
N SER A 28 32.17 15.02 -11.58
CA SER A 28 31.44 16.14 -12.16
C SER A 28 32.08 17.47 -11.74
N LEU A 29 32.43 17.57 -10.46
CA LEU A 29 33.19 18.70 -9.91
C LEU A 29 34.57 18.80 -10.55
N ALA A 30 35.32 17.69 -10.65
CA ALA A 30 36.65 17.67 -11.24
C ALA A 30 36.66 18.14 -12.70
N ARG A 31 35.65 17.76 -13.49
CA ARG A 31 35.49 18.28 -14.86
C ARG A 31 35.18 19.77 -14.87
N ALA A 32 34.27 20.22 -14.01
CA ALA A 32 33.80 21.60 -13.99
C ALA A 32 34.88 22.60 -13.56
N ILE A 33 35.78 22.21 -12.66
CA ILE A 33 36.86 23.09 -12.19
C ILE A 33 38.18 22.91 -12.95
N GLY A 34 38.25 21.95 -13.88
CA GLY A 34 39.48 21.61 -14.59
C GLY A 34 40.56 21.00 -13.68
N PRO A 35 41.76 20.73 -14.21
CA PRO A 35 42.86 20.15 -13.44
C PRO A 35 43.26 21.08 -12.28
N GLN A 36 43.38 20.52 -11.08
CA GLN A 36 43.78 21.22 -9.87
C GLN A 36 45.08 20.62 -9.35
N GLU A 37 46.07 21.47 -9.06
CA GLU A 37 47.32 21.06 -8.38
C GLU A 37 47.25 21.28 -6.86
N ALA A 38 46.48 22.28 -6.43
CA ALA A 38 46.29 22.62 -5.03
C ALA A 38 44.98 22.04 -4.47
N PRO A 39 44.90 21.80 -3.14
CA PRO A 39 43.69 21.31 -2.51
C PRO A 39 42.48 22.24 -2.73
N VAL A 40 41.30 21.64 -2.82
CA VAL A 40 40.02 22.36 -2.91
C VAL A 40 39.23 22.15 -1.62
N SER A 41 38.38 23.09 -1.22
CA SER A 41 37.49 22.89 -0.06
C SER A 41 36.04 23.09 -0.46
N LEU A 42 35.15 22.25 0.08
CA LEU A 42 33.71 22.39 -0.09
C LEU A 42 33.06 22.65 1.27
N ARG A 43 32.32 23.75 1.38
CA ARG A 43 31.60 24.12 2.61
C ARG A 43 30.11 24.20 2.36
N MET A 44 29.31 23.52 3.17
CA MET A 44 27.85 23.58 3.05
C MET A 44 27.34 24.99 3.38
N LEU A 45 26.38 25.49 2.57
CA LEU A 45 25.70 26.77 2.80
C LEU A 45 24.26 26.57 3.26
N GLU A 46 23.53 25.64 2.63
CA GLU A 46 22.17 25.26 3.00
C GLU A 46 22.09 23.74 3.19
N ALA A 47 21.48 23.30 4.29
CA ALA A 47 21.50 21.90 4.71
C ALA A 47 20.18 21.18 4.37
N ASP A 48 20.17 20.47 3.25
CA ASP A 48 19.20 19.37 2.97
C ASP A 48 19.94 18.03 2.77
N GLY A 49 21.04 17.86 3.50
CA GLY A 49 21.95 16.73 3.40
C GLY A 49 23.34 17.07 3.90
N ARG A 50 24.30 16.19 3.63
CA ARG A 50 25.69 16.34 4.04
C ARG A 50 26.65 15.86 2.96
N LEU A 51 27.82 16.48 2.91
CA LEU A 51 28.94 16.01 2.10
C LEU A 51 29.69 14.91 2.87
N THR A 52 30.03 13.83 2.17
CA THR A 52 30.76 12.71 2.76
C THR A 52 31.87 12.23 1.84
N ILE A 53 32.88 11.60 2.44
CA ILE A 53 34.02 11.02 1.75
C ILE A 53 34.11 9.54 2.08
N LEU A 54 34.22 8.71 1.05
CA LEU A 54 34.49 7.29 1.20
C LEU A 54 35.99 7.07 1.45
N GLY A 55 36.36 6.69 2.68
CA GLY A 55 37.73 6.37 3.10
C GLY A 55 38.29 5.09 2.48
N GLN A 56 39.62 4.88 2.54
CA GLN A 56 40.26 3.74 1.84
C GLN A 56 39.96 2.41 2.53
N ASP A 57 39.62 2.52 3.81
CA ASP A 57 39.04 1.51 4.67
C ASP A 57 37.55 1.25 4.40
N GLY A 58 36.95 1.93 3.42
CA GLY A 58 35.52 1.83 3.12
C GLY A 58 34.61 2.61 4.08
N ALA A 59 35.17 3.28 5.10
CA ALA A 59 34.38 4.05 6.05
C ALA A 59 33.98 5.41 5.46
N ILE A 60 32.70 5.75 5.58
CA ILE A 60 32.16 7.04 5.16
C ILE A 60 32.35 8.06 6.28
N ARG A 61 32.88 9.22 5.94
CA ARG A 61 33.15 10.30 6.91
C ARG A 61 32.55 11.60 6.42
N ASP A 62 32.03 12.39 7.35
CA ASP A 62 31.48 13.71 7.06
C ASP A 62 32.59 14.65 6.60
N HIS A 63 32.25 15.52 5.67
CA HIS A 63 33.17 16.50 5.10
C HIS A 63 32.52 17.88 5.06
N ASP A 64 33.14 18.86 5.71
CA ASP A 64 32.69 20.25 5.61
C ASP A 64 33.87 21.21 5.78
N GLY A 65 34.21 21.94 4.73
CA GLY A 65 35.21 23.02 4.70
C GLY A 65 36.67 22.61 4.73
N ALA A 66 37.01 21.35 5.05
CA ALA A 66 38.41 20.90 5.10
C ALA A 66 39.06 20.89 3.69
N PRO A 67 40.38 21.16 3.56
CA PRO A 67 41.07 21.01 2.28
C PRO A 67 41.09 19.55 1.80
N LEU A 68 40.70 19.33 0.55
CA LEU A 68 40.69 18.04 -0.13
C LEU A 68 41.74 18.01 -1.23
N PRO A 69 42.68 17.05 -1.18
CA PRO A 69 43.57 16.79 -2.30
C PRO A 69 42.74 16.45 -3.56
N PRO A 70 43.13 16.96 -4.76
CA PRO A 70 42.40 16.69 -6.00
C PRO A 70 42.14 15.21 -6.27
N ALA A 71 43.10 14.33 -5.94
CA ALA A 71 42.97 12.87 -6.07
C ALA A 71 41.87 12.24 -5.19
N THR A 72 41.36 12.96 -4.19
CA THR A 72 40.31 12.48 -3.28
C THR A 72 38.91 12.88 -3.76
N LEU A 73 38.79 13.79 -4.75
CA LEU A 73 37.51 14.28 -5.23
C LEU A 73 36.59 13.17 -5.74
N ASP A 74 37.12 12.17 -6.44
CA ASP A 74 36.33 11.04 -6.97
C ASP A 74 35.59 10.21 -5.90
N ARG A 75 35.91 10.44 -4.63
CA ARG A 75 35.37 9.75 -3.47
C ARG A 75 34.46 10.65 -2.63
N LEU A 76 34.18 11.85 -3.14
CA LEU A 76 33.25 12.81 -2.55
C LEU A 76 31.83 12.50 -3.02
N PHE A 77 30.94 12.43 -2.05
CA PHE A 77 29.53 12.19 -2.23
C PHE A 77 28.70 13.24 -1.49
N PHE A 78 27.44 13.35 -1.91
CA PHE A 78 26.39 14.04 -1.18
C PHE A 78 25.36 13.01 -0.72
N GLU A 79 25.03 13.04 0.57
CA GLU A 79 23.96 12.23 1.18
C GLU A 79 22.80 13.16 1.53
N PRO A 80 21.68 13.10 0.79
CA PRO A 80 20.50 13.92 1.07
C PRO A 80 19.86 13.56 2.41
N THR A 81 19.18 14.52 3.03
CA THR A 81 18.29 14.20 4.15
C THR A 81 17.02 13.58 3.60
N HIS A 82 16.73 12.34 3.98
CA HIS A 82 15.49 11.67 3.58
C HIS A 82 14.42 11.94 4.63
N ARG A 83 13.38 12.66 4.23
CA ARG A 83 12.14 12.81 4.98
C ARG A 83 11.03 12.11 4.20
N GLU A 84 10.21 11.37 4.92
CA GLU A 84 8.99 10.75 4.41
C GLU A 84 8.06 11.83 3.83
N GLU A 85 7.83 11.76 2.52
CA GLU A 85 7.01 12.66 1.73
C GLU A 85 5.91 11.83 1.03
N PRO A 86 4.65 11.97 1.46
CA PRO A 86 3.54 11.30 0.80
C PRO A 86 3.35 11.80 -0.63
N ALA A 87 3.40 10.89 -1.60
CA ALA A 87 3.29 11.21 -3.03
C ALA A 87 1.87 11.58 -3.51
N ARG A 88 0.93 11.85 -2.59
CA ARG A 88 -0.46 12.25 -2.88
C ARG A 88 -0.57 13.73 -3.25
N ALA A 89 0.27 14.58 -2.67
CA ALA A 89 0.45 15.95 -3.10
C ALA A 89 1.59 15.95 -4.12
N ARG A 90 1.37 16.47 -5.33
CA ARG A 90 2.41 16.65 -6.33
C ARG A 90 2.89 18.10 -6.23
N PRO A 91 3.90 18.45 -5.39
CA PRO A 91 4.45 19.80 -5.38
C PRO A 91 4.81 20.29 -6.79
N ALA A 92 4.77 21.61 -7.01
CA ALA A 92 5.12 22.19 -8.31
C ALA A 92 6.60 21.92 -8.68
N ASP A 93 7.46 21.71 -7.68
CA ASP A 93 8.86 21.32 -7.82
C ASP A 93 9.21 20.26 -6.77
N HIS A 94 9.66 19.10 -7.23
CA HIS A 94 10.04 17.96 -6.39
C HIS A 94 11.56 17.80 -6.26
N ALA A 95 12.32 18.71 -6.86
CA ALA A 95 13.76 18.63 -6.76
C ALA A 95 14.20 18.96 -5.33
N ARG A 96 15.09 18.13 -4.79
CA ARG A 96 15.85 18.51 -3.59
C ARG A 96 17.02 19.36 -4.01
N ARG A 97 17.27 20.44 -3.28
CA ARG A 97 18.33 21.38 -3.61
C ARG A 97 19.32 21.46 -2.45
N ALA A 98 20.60 21.49 -2.80
CA ALA A 98 21.66 21.73 -1.84
C ALA A 98 22.64 22.74 -2.43
N THR A 99 23.08 23.67 -1.58
CA THR A 99 24.00 24.71 -1.99
C THR A 99 25.25 24.65 -1.14
N PHE A 100 26.40 24.68 -1.80
CA PHE A 100 27.70 24.69 -1.13
C PHE A 100 28.66 25.63 -1.84
N LEU A 101 29.68 26.06 -1.10
CA LEU A 101 30.75 26.92 -1.57
C LEU A 101 31.96 26.06 -1.92
N LEU A 102 32.39 26.11 -3.17
CA LEU A 102 33.61 25.48 -3.64
C LEU A 102 34.72 26.53 -3.71
N ARG A 103 35.80 26.30 -2.97
CA ARG A 103 37.01 27.11 -3.07
C ARG A 103 38.09 26.33 -3.82
N SER A 104 38.53 26.87 -4.94
CA SER A 104 39.63 26.30 -5.73
C SER A 104 40.98 26.52 -5.05
N GLY A 105 42.00 25.79 -5.51
CA GLY A 105 43.37 25.95 -5.02
C GLY A 105 43.96 27.35 -5.28
N SER A 106 43.43 28.09 -6.26
CA SER A 106 43.79 29.50 -6.52
C SER A 106 43.12 30.49 -5.56
N GLY A 107 42.26 30.02 -4.65
CA GLY A 107 41.51 30.84 -3.71
C GLY A 107 40.22 31.43 -4.26
N ALA A 108 39.87 31.17 -5.53
CA ALA A 108 38.60 31.59 -6.11
C ALA A 108 37.45 30.79 -5.50
N GLU A 109 36.37 31.48 -5.16
CA GLU A 109 35.16 30.87 -4.61
C GLU A 109 34.06 30.84 -5.65
N ARG A 110 33.38 29.68 -5.73
CA ARG A 110 32.26 29.46 -6.64
C ARG A 110 31.13 28.80 -5.88
N ARG A 111 29.91 29.32 -6.08
CA ARG A 111 28.71 28.66 -5.57
C ARG A 111 28.42 27.43 -6.42
N VAL A 112 28.08 26.32 -5.77
CA VAL A 112 27.60 25.11 -6.43
C VAL A 112 26.17 24.86 -6.00
N GLU A 113 25.28 24.68 -6.97
CA GLU A 113 23.86 24.42 -6.77
C GLU A 113 23.56 23.01 -7.26
N LEU A 114 23.32 22.08 -6.34
CA LEU A 114 22.97 20.70 -6.63
C LEU A 114 21.45 20.54 -6.63
N THR A 115 20.90 20.10 -7.75
CA THR A 115 19.48 19.77 -7.94
C THR A 115 19.31 18.27 -8.10
N LEU A 116 18.53 17.65 -7.23
CA LEU A 116 18.26 16.21 -7.20
C LEU A 116 16.82 15.92 -7.55
N THR A 117 16.59 15.23 -8.67
CA THR A 117 15.24 14.94 -9.14
C THR A 117 14.88 13.48 -8.88
N PRO A 118 13.75 13.16 -8.22
CA PRO A 118 13.35 11.78 -8.03
C PRO A 118 12.96 11.08 -9.33
N ASP A 119 13.07 9.75 -9.35
CA ASP A 119 12.59 8.96 -10.48
C ASP A 119 11.06 8.95 -10.53
N PRO A 120 10.42 8.93 -11.71
CA PRO A 120 9.00 8.66 -11.81
C PRO A 120 8.57 7.36 -11.09
N CYS A 121 9.42 6.32 -11.07
CA CYS A 121 9.12 5.09 -10.33
C CYS A 121 9.01 5.34 -8.82
N ASP A 122 9.87 6.20 -8.24
CA ASP A 122 9.80 6.57 -6.82
C ASP A 122 8.45 7.24 -6.49
N TRP A 123 7.96 8.12 -7.36
CA TRP A 123 6.65 8.79 -7.19
C TRP A 123 5.46 7.84 -7.26
N HIS A 124 5.53 6.83 -8.13
CA HIS A 124 4.41 5.94 -8.35
C HIS A 124 4.38 4.73 -7.42
N ALA A 125 5.53 4.29 -6.94
CA ALA A 125 5.70 3.02 -6.23
C ALA A 125 6.74 3.04 -5.09
N GLY A 126 7.20 4.20 -4.62
CA GLY A 126 7.96 4.30 -3.38
C GLY A 126 7.16 3.82 -2.16
N ASP A 127 7.84 3.27 -1.15
CA ASP A 127 7.20 2.65 0.01
C ASP A 127 7.54 3.38 1.31
N HIS A 128 6.59 3.39 2.24
CA HIS A 128 6.72 3.99 3.56
C HIS A 128 7.70 3.19 4.42
N LEU A 129 8.56 3.90 5.17
CA LEU A 129 9.63 3.32 6.00
C LEU A 129 10.50 2.32 5.24
N ASP A 130 10.79 2.65 3.98
CA ASP A 130 11.78 1.91 3.22
C ASP A 130 13.18 2.34 3.70
N PRO A 131 13.94 1.46 4.41
CA PRO A 131 15.25 1.82 4.93
C PRO A 131 16.27 2.13 3.83
N GLU A 132 15.97 1.76 2.58
CA GLU A 132 16.81 1.96 1.40
C GLU A 132 16.15 2.82 0.32
N GLY A 133 14.96 3.35 0.60
CA GLY A 133 14.25 4.28 -0.28
C GLY A 133 14.82 5.70 -0.25
N VAL A 134 14.16 6.59 -0.99
CA VAL A 134 14.50 8.03 -1.04
C VAL A 134 13.53 8.93 -0.28
N GLY A 135 12.59 8.34 0.48
CA GLY A 135 11.60 9.04 1.29
C GLY A 135 10.36 9.49 0.53
N ILE A 136 10.15 9.09 -0.72
CA ILE A 136 8.89 9.35 -1.45
C ILE A 136 8.01 8.13 -1.31
N THR A 137 6.81 8.31 -0.74
CA THR A 137 6.08 7.15 -0.23
C THR A 137 4.63 7.14 -0.64
N ARG A 138 4.17 5.93 -0.95
CA ARG A 138 2.78 5.59 -1.26
C ARG A 138 2.42 4.36 -0.46
N TYR A 139 1.36 4.47 0.32
CA TYR A 139 0.76 3.26 0.87
C TYR A 139 0.22 2.39 -0.28
N PRO A 140 0.07 1.09 -0.04
CA PRO A 140 -0.43 0.19 -1.07
C PRO A 140 -1.78 0.64 -1.69
N ASP A 141 -2.68 1.27 -0.91
CA ASP A 141 -3.97 1.86 -1.36
C ASP A 141 -3.85 3.07 -2.28
N GLN A 142 -2.64 3.58 -2.45
CA GLN A 142 -2.36 4.81 -3.17
C GLN A 142 -1.69 4.53 -4.52
N ILE A 143 -1.26 3.29 -4.76
CA ILE A 143 -0.57 2.92 -6.00
C ILE A 143 -1.54 3.03 -7.17
N MET A 144 -1.07 3.66 -8.25
CA MET A 144 -1.78 3.73 -9.53
C MET A 144 -1.13 2.67 -10.43
N PRO A 145 -1.69 1.45 -10.53
CA PRO A 145 -0.90 0.26 -10.87
C PRO A 145 -0.30 0.31 -12.29
N GLU A 146 -1.05 0.78 -13.29
CA GLU A 146 -0.60 0.85 -14.68
C GLU A 146 0.50 1.91 -14.87
N ALA A 147 0.32 3.09 -14.27
CA ALA A 147 1.31 4.15 -14.30
C ALA A 147 2.60 3.75 -13.56
N ALA A 148 2.44 3.08 -12.41
CA ALA A 148 3.55 2.53 -11.63
C ALA A 148 4.33 1.47 -12.40
N ARG A 149 3.64 0.51 -13.03
CA ARG A 149 4.29 -0.52 -13.86
C ARG A 149 5.08 0.11 -14.99
N ALA A 150 4.51 1.07 -15.71
CA ALA A 150 5.18 1.73 -16.82
C ALA A 150 6.44 2.49 -16.36
N ALA A 151 6.32 3.31 -15.31
CA ALA A 151 7.45 4.07 -14.77
C ALA A 151 8.57 3.16 -14.24
N CYS A 152 8.23 2.14 -13.46
CA CYS A 152 9.21 1.26 -12.84
C CYS A 152 9.86 0.29 -13.83
N ALA A 153 9.14 -0.17 -14.85
CA ALA A 153 9.74 -0.94 -15.93
C ALA A 153 10.78 -0.11 -16.71
N ALA A 154 10.50 1.17 -16.96
CA ALA A 154 11.47 2.07 -17.59
C ALA A 154 12.70 2.29 -16.70
N ALA A 155 12.51 2.47 -15.39
CA ALA A 155 13.59 2.62 -14.43
C ALA A 155 14.48 1.36 -14.33
N VAL A 156 13.88 0.18 -14.29
CA VAL A 156 14.60 -1.11 -14.33
C VAL A 156 15.37 -1.29 -15.65
N ALA A 157 14.78 -0.92 -16.78
CA ALA A 157 15.46 -1.01 -18.09
C ALA A 157 16.67 -0.07 -18.17
N ALA A 158 16.58 1.12 -17.58
CA ALA A 158 17.69 2.06 -17.50
C ALA A 158 18.78 1.60 -16.53
N GLU A 159 18.40 0.97 -15.41
CA GLU A 159 19.31 0.59 -14.32
C GLU A 159 19.00 -0.80 -13.75
N PRO A 160 19.39 -1.87 -14.47
CA PRO A 160 19.04 -3.24 -14.10
C PRO A 160 19.69 -3.75 -12.81
N GLU A 161 20.73 -3.08 -12.31
CA GLU A 161 21.42 -3.40 -11.05
C GLU A 161 20.89 -2.58 -9.85
N ASN A 162 19.85 -1.77 -10.03
CA ASN A 162 19.26 -1.01 -8.94
C ASN A 162 18.13 -1.81 -8.26
N GLY A 163 18.44 -2.42 -7.11
CA GLY A 163 17.48 -3.25 -6.36
C GLY A 163 16.20 -2.53 -5.95
N ARG A 164 16.26 -1.21 -5.70
CA ARG A 164 15.09 -0.39 -5.37
C ARG A 164 14.04 -0.41 -6.48
N PHE A 165 14.46 -0.26 -7.74
CA PHE A 165 13.51 -0.22 -8.86
C PHE A 165 12.86 -1.57 -9.14
N HIS A 166 13.61 -2.66 -8.95
CA HIS A 166 13.03 -4.01 -8.98
C HIS A 166 12.00 -4.20 -7.87
N TYR A 167 12.29 -3.72 -6.66
CA TYR A 167 11.35 -3.77 -5.55
C TYR A 167 10.07 -2.96 -5.82
N GLN A 168 10.22 -1.70 -6.25
CA GLN A 168 9.10 -0.82 -6.59
C GLN A 168 8.27 -1.36 -7.77
N LEU A 169 8.92 -1.97 -8.77
CA LEU A 169 8.23 -2.69 -9.84
C LEU A 169 7.43 -3.87 -9.29
N GLY A 170 8.00 -4.65 -8.35
CA GLY A 170 7.30 -5.71 -7.64
C GLY A 170 6.02 -5.21 -6.96
N ARG A 171 6.07 -4.06 -6.28
CA ARG A 171 4.87 -3.43 -5.67
C ARG A 171 3.81 -3.09 -6.71
N ALA A 172 4.19 -2.53 -7.85
CA ALA A 172 3.27 -2.20 -8.93
C ALA A 172 2.61 -3.45 -9.53
N LEU A 173 3.37 -4.54 -9.69
CA LEU A 173 2.87 -5.81 -10.23
C LEU A 173 1.94 -6.54 -9.26
N ILE A 174 2.20 -6.45 -7.95
CA ILE A 174 1.26 -6.92 -6.92
C ILE A 174 -0.08 -6.18 -7.05
N ALA A 175 -0.04 -4.86 -7.21
CA ALA A 175 -1.26 -4.07 -7.37
C ALA A 175 -2.03 -4.39 -8.66
N LEU A 176 -1.36 -4.95 -9.67
CA LEU A 176 -1.95 -5.47 -10.91
C LEU A 176 -2.36 -6.96 -10.81
N THR A 177 -2.16 -7.61 -9.66
CA THR A 177 -2.36 -9.06 -9.45
C THR A 177 -1.48 -9.97 -10.32
N ASP A 178 -0.43 -9.42 -10.92
CA ASP A 178 0.56 -10.20 -11.67
C ASP A 178 1.62 -10.75 -10.70
N TYR A 179 1.20 -11.74 -9.90
CA TYR A 179 2.01 -12.27 -8.81
C TYR A 179 3.27 -13.01 -9.26
N ASP A 180 3.26 -13.58 -10.47
CA ASP A 180 4.41 -14.27 -11.04
C ASP A 180 5.48 -13.27 -11.46
N ALA A 181 5.11 -12.21 -12.20
CA ALA A 181 6.05 -11.15 -12.54
C ALA A 181 6.51 -10.38 -11.29
N ALA A 182 5.61 -10.15 -10.34
CA ALA A 182 5.95 -9.50 -9.07
C ALA A 182 7.02 -10.30 -8.31
N ARG A 183 6.86 -11.62 -8.21
CA ARG A 183 7.83 -12.51 -7.58
C ARG A 183 9.20 -12.41 -8.24
N ALA A 184 9.25 -12.49 -9.58
CA ALA A 184 10.51 -12.39 -10.32
C ALA A 184 11.23 -11.05 -10.05
N ALA A 185 10.50 -9.93 -10.06
CA ALA A 185 11.05 -8.62 -9.75
C ALA A 185 11.57 -8.55 -8.30
N LEU A 186 10.81 -9.06 -7.33
CA LEU A 186 11.22 -9.07 -5.93
C LEU A 186 12.41 -10.00 -5.64
N GLU A 187 12.49 -11.16 -6.31
CA GLU A 187 13.66 -12.04 -6.25
C GLU A 187 14.91 -11.33 -6.77
N ARG A 188 14.78 -10.60 -7.90
CA ARG A 188 15.88 -9.78 -8.42
C ARG A 188 16.29 -8.68 -7.44
N ALA A 189 15.33 -8.00 -6.81
CA ALA A 189 15.61 -7.00 -5.77
C ALA A 189 16.35 -7.61 -4.57
N ARG A 190 15.92 -8.78 -4.10
CA ARG A 190 16.58 -9.54 -3.03
C ARG A 190 18.02 -9.91 -3.40
N ASP A 191 18.23 -10.42 -4.61
CA ASP A 191 19.56 -10.85 -5.09
C ASP A 191 20.53 -9.67 -5.24
N LEU A 192 19.98 -8.46 -5.49
CA LEU A 192 20.71 -7.19 -5.44
C LEU A 192 20.86 -6.63 -4.02
N GLY A 193 20.42 -7.36 -2.99
CA GLY A 193 20.59 -7.01 -1.59
C GLY A 193 19.51 -6.12 -0.98
N TYR A 194 18.43 -5.81 -1.71
CA TYR A 194 17.40 -4.87 -1.23
C TYR A 194 16.58 -5.45 -0.07
N THR A 195 16.59 -4.78 1.07
CA THR A 195 16.07 -5.25 2.35
C THR A 195 14.58 -5.56 2.31
N ARG A 196 13.78 -4.63 1.77
CA ARG A 196 12.31 -4.76 1.70
C ARG A 196 11.81 -5.92 0.85
N ALA A 197 12.65 -6.45 -0.04
CA ALA A 197 12.28 -7.58 -0.88
C ALA A 197 11.99 -8.85 -0.05
N TRP A 198 12.67 -9.02 1.09
CA TRP A 198 12.43 -10.15 1.99
C TRP A 198 11.01 -10.14 2.55
N HIS A 199 10.57 -9.01 3.11
CA HIS A 199 9.19 -8.88 3.59
C HIS A 199 8.17 -9.14 2.48
N ALA A 200 8.34 -8.50 1.32
CA ALA A 200 7.40 -8.62 0.21
C ALA A 200 7.29 -10.04 -0.33
N LEU A 201 8.41 -10.77 -0.46
CA LEU A 201 8.40 -12.18 -0.85
C LEU A 201 7.71 -13.06 0.19
N GLY A 202 7.98 -12.84 1.49
CA GLY A 202 7.28 -13.55 2.57
C GLY A 202 5.77 -13.31 2.51
N THR A 203 5.35 -12.07 2.24
CA THR A 203 3.93 -11.72 2.05
C THR A 203 3.32 -12.45 0.86
N LEU A 204 4.00 -12.54 -0.29
CA LEU A 204 3.51 -13.32 -1.44
C LEU A 204 3.37 -14.81 -1.13
N VAL A 205 4.28 -15.38 -0.33
CA VAL A 205 4.17 -16.77 0.14
C VAL A 205 2.94 -16.93 1.04
N ALA A 206 2.76 -16.03 2.02
CA ALA A 206 1.63 -16.07 2.94
C ALA A 206 0.28 -15.91 2.22
N LEU A 207 0.22 -15.10 1.16
CA LEU A 207 -1.00 -14.85 0.39
C LEU A 207 -1.36 -15.99 -0.57
N ARG A 208 -0.46 -16.94 -0.86
CA ARG A 208 -0.72 -18.03 -1.83
C ARG A 208 -2.01 -18.80 -1.54
N ALA A 209 -2.29 -19.08 -0.27
CA ALA A 209 -3.53 -19.73 0.15
C ALA A 209 -4.75 -18.80 0.00
N ALA A 210 -4.62 -17.50 0.34
CA ALA A 210 -5.70 -16.51 0.20
C ALA A 210 -6.08 -16.25 -1.28
N ILE A 211 -5.08 -16.16 -2.16
CA ILE A 211 -5.22 -16.01 -3.62
C ILE A 211 -5.98 -17.20 -4.23
N THR A 212 -5.92 -18.37 -3.60
CA THR A 212 -6.56 -19.62 -4.06
C THR A 212 -7.80 -20.04 -3.26
N GLY A 213 -8.30 -19.18 -2.36
CA GLY A 213 -9.55 -19.39 -1.63
C GLY A 213 -9.45 -20.17 -0.32
N GLY A 214 -8.26 -20.27 0.28
CA GLY A 214 -8.03 -20.84 1.61
C GLY A 214 -8.39 -19.89 2.77
N ARG A 215 -8.85 -20.45 3.90
CA ARG A 215 -9.34 -19.75 5.11
C ARG A 215 -8.28 -18.83 5.74
N GLY A 216 -8.74 -17.79 6.45
CA GLY A 216 -7.92 -17.00 7.37
C GLY A 216 -8.53 -16.90 8.77
N ASP A 217 -7.93 -17.59 9.74
CA ASP A 217 -7.94 -17.17 11.16
C ASP A 217 -6.89 -16.07 11.43
N GLY A 218 -6.22 -15.61 10.36
CA GLY A 218 -5.16 -14.61 10.37
C GLY A 218 -3.75 -15.19 10.50
N ARG A 219 -3.61 -16.51 10.70
CA ARG A 219 -2.31 -17.19 10.74
C ARG A 219 -1.76 -17.34 9.32
N ALA A 220 -0.50 -16.95 9.14
CA ALA A 220 0.21 -17.14 7.88
C ALA A 220 0.79 -18.55 7.76
N ASP A 221 1.02 -18.99 6.52
CA ASP A 221 1.82 -20.19 6.24
C ASP A 221 3.22 -20.02 6.84
N GLU A 222 3.70 -21.03 7.58
CA GLU A 222 5.04 -21.03 8.19
C GLU A 222 6.16 -20.90 7.13
N ALA A 223 5.89 -21.26 5.88
CA ALA A 223 6.81 -21.05 4.75
C ALA A 223 7.18 -19.57 4.54
N ALA A 224 6.37 -18.61 5.01
CA ALA A 224 6.67 -17.18 4.94
C ALA A 224 7.68 -16.71 6.00
N TYR A 225 7.80 -17.43 7.13
CA TYR A 225 8.55 -16.97 8.30
C TYR A 225 10.05 -16.80 8.03
N PRO A 226 10.75 -17.70 7.30
CA PRO A 226 12.17 -17.50 7.00
C PRO A 226 12.47 -16.16 6.31
N PHE A 227 11.56 -15.70 5.45
CA PHE A 227 11.69 -14.41 4.79
C PHE A 227 11.55 -13.26 5.79
N TRP A 228 10.55 -13.31 6.67
CA TRP A 228 10.36 -12.26 7.67
C TRP A 228 11.46 -12.23 8.72
N TYR A 229 11.96 -13.37 9.20
CA TYR A 229 13.14 -13.40 10.08
C TYR A 229 14.34 -12.71 9.44
N GLU A 230 14.56 -12.96 8.15
CA GLU A 230 15.68 -12.40 7.40
C GLU A 230 15.50 -10.89 7.11
N GLY A 231 14.24 -10.43 6.97
CA GLY A 231 13.88 -9.01 6.98
C GLY A 231 14.12 -8.35 8.34
N VAL A 232 13.71 -8.98 9.45
CA VAL A 232 13.98 -8.52 10.82
C VAL A 232 15.48 -8.38 11.07
N ARG A 233 16.28 -9.36 10.63
CA ARG A 233 17.75 -9.32 10.74
C ARG A 233 18.38 -8.13 9.99
N ARG A 234 17.76 -7.69 8.90
CA ARG A 234 18.19 -6.50 8.13
C ARG A 234 17.60 -5.18 8.65
N GLY A 235 16.72 -5.23 9.63
CA GLY A 235 16.11 -4.04 10.20
C GLY A 235 14.89 -3.53 9.41
N ASP A 236 14.19 -4.39 8.68
CA ASP A 236 12.98 -4.02 7.95
C ASP A 236 11.79 -3.77 8.92
N PRO A 237 11.25 -2.53 9.00
CA PRO A 237 10.12 -2.22 9.86
C PRO A 237 8.85 -3.02 9.55
N TYR A 238 8.62 -3.37 8.29
CA TYR A 238 7.44 -4.14 7.90
C TYR A 238 7.60 -5.62 8.25
N ALA A 239 8.83 -6.14 8.25
CA ALA A 239 9.11 -7.47 8.76
C ALA A 239 8.94 -7.52 10.30
N PHE A 240 9.38 -6.49 11.04
CA PHE A 240 9.08 -6.36 12.47
C PHE A 240 7.58 -6.43 12.73
N HIS A 241 6.79 -5.64 11.99
CA HIS A 241 5.34 -5.65 12.11
C HIS A 241 4.72 -7.01 11.79
N THR A 242 5.00 -7.58 10.61
CA THR A 242 4.32 -8.78 10.13
C THR A 242 4.68 -9.99 10.98
N LEU A 243 5.97 -10.22 11.26
CA LEU A 243 6.38 -11.32 12.13
C LEU A 243 5.93 -11.09 13.57
N GLY A 244 6.04 -9.85 14.07
CA GLY A 244 5.62 -9.48 15.41
C GLY A 244 4.14 -9.76 15.64
N LYS A 245 3.28 -9.38 14.69
CA LYS A 245 1.84 -9.69 14.70
C LYS A 245 1.56 -11.19 14.72
N GLN A 246 2.25 -11.97 13.89
CA GLN A 246 2.06 -13.42 13.82
C GLN A 246 2.46 -14.10 15.14
N LEU A 247 3.60 -13.72 15.71
CA LEU A 247 4.09 -14.27 16.97
C LEU A 247 3.23 -13.83 18.18
N LEU A 248 2.79 -12.57 18.23
CA LEU A 248 1.96 -12.06 19.32
C LEU A 248 0.58 -12.75 19.35
N ARG A 249 -0.06 -12.89 18.19
CA ARG A 249 -1.43 -13.46 18.10
C ARG A 249 -1.44 -14.98 18.14
N PHE A 250 -0.43 -15.64 17.55
CA PHE A 250 -0.47 -17.08 17.29
C PHE A 250 0.72 -17.85 17.85
N GLY A 251 1.64 -17.20 18.56
CA GLY A 251 2.78 -17.85 19.20
C GLY A 251 2.33 -18.90 20.22
N ALA A 252 2.89 -20.11 20.10
CA ALA A 252 2.51 -21.25 20.94
C ALA A 252 2.95 -21.09 22.40
N THR A 253 3.95 -20.27 22.68
CA THR A 253 4.50 -20.03 24.02
C THR A 253 4.44 -18.56 24.39
N GLU A 254 4.53 -18.27 25.69
CA GLU A 254 4.61 -16.89 26.18
C GLU A 254 5.89 -16.18 25.69
N GLU A 255 6.99 -16.91 25.60
CA GLU A 255 8.25 -16.39 25.05
C GLU A 255 8.09 -15.93 23.59
N LEU A 256 7.42 -16.72 22.75
CA LEU A 256 7.15 -16.32 21.37
C LEU A 256 6.26 -15.08 21.30
N ARG A 257 5.24 -14.99 22.17
CA ARG A 257 4.37 -13.79 22.23
C ARG A 257 5.12 -12.56 22.70
N ALA A 258 6.03 -12.71 23.67
CA ALA A 258 6.90 -11.63 24.14
C ALA A 258 7.85 -11.13 23.03
N ILE A 259 8.42 -12.03 22.22
CA ILE A 259 9.18 -11.67 21.02
C ILE A 259 8.26 -10.91 20.03
N GLY A 260 7.03 -11.38 19.85
CA GLY A 260 6.05 -10.70 18.99
C GLY A 260 5.77 -9.25 19.42
N PHE A 261 5.61 -9.04 20.73
CA PHE A 261 5.43 -7.72 21.33
C PHE A 261 6.67 -6.83 21.16
N ASP A 262 7.88 -7.37 21.37
CA ASP A 262 9.15 -6.63 21.15
C ASP A 262 9.26 -6.15 19.70
N LEU A 263 9.03 -7.04 18.74
CA LEU A 263 9.09 -6.69 17.31
C LEU A 263 8.08 -5.61 16.96
N LEU A 264 6.83 -5.71 17.42
CA LEU A 264 5.84 -4.66 17.21
C LEU A 264 6.24 -3.33 17.87
N SER A 265 6.84 -3.39 19.06
CA SER A 265 7.33 -2.18 19.75
C SER A 265 8.45 -1.50 18.96
N ARG A 266 9.41 -2.26 18.43
CA ARG A 266 10.46 -1.74 17.54
C ARG A 266 9.91 -1.15 16.25
N ALA A 267 8.85 -1.74 15.69
CA ALA A 267 8.15 -1.16 14.53
C ALA A 267 7.48 0.18 14.90
N VAL A 268 6.84 0.29 16.07
CA VAL A 268 6.26 1.55 16.56
C VAL A 268 7.32 2.63 16.76
N GLU A 269 8.50 2.29 17.30
CA GLU A 269 9.60 3.24 17.52
C GLU A 269 10.08 3.94 16.25
N VAL A 270 9.99 3.27 15.10
CA VAL A 270 10.33 3.85 13.78
C VAL A 270 9.13 4.45 13.05
N GLY A 271 7.97 4.54 13.71
CA GLY A 271 6.78 5.20 13.16
C GLY A 271 5.85 4.30 12.35
N HIS A 272 5.93 2.97 12.49
CA HIS A 272 5.10 2.05 11.72
C HIS A 272 3.64 2.06 12.19
N SER A 273 2.75 2.70 11.42
CA SER A 273 1.33 2.87 11.77
C SER A 273 0.56 1.57 11.94
N PHE A 274 0.80 0.53 11.11
CA PHE A 274 0.12 -0.75 11.31
C PHE A 274 0.47 -1.41 12.65
N ALA A 275 1.73 -1.29 13.11
CA ALA A 275 2.11 -1.78 14.43
C ALA A 275 1.47 -0.95 15.56
N MET A 276 1.31 0.37 15.37
CA MET A 276 0.54 1.21 16.29
C MET A 276 -0.92 0.76 16.38
N ASN A 277 -1.54 0.41 15.25
CA ASN A 277 -2.90 -0.12 15.21
C ASN A 277 -3.03 -1.47 15.92
N GLU A 278 -2.08 -2.38 15.69
CA GLU A 278 -2.03 -3.70 16.32
C GLU A 278 -1.86 -3.59 17.84
N LEU A 279 -0.85 -2.85 18.32
CA LEU A 279 -0.64 -2.67 19.76
C LEU A 279 -1.71 -1.79 20.40
N GLY A 280 -2.24 -0.81 19.66
CA GLY A 280 -3.34 0.04 20.12
C GLY A 280 -4.59 -0.79 20.44
N ALA A 281 -4.95 -1.71 19.53
CA ALA A 281 -6.05 -2.64 19.76
C ALA A 281 -5.74 -3.66 20.86
N TRP A 282 -4.48 -4.12 20.98
CA TRP A 282 -4.03 -5.02 22.04
C TRP A 282 -4.20 -4.41 23.43
N PHE A 283 -3.70 -3.19 23.64
CA PHE A 283 -3.84 -2.46 24.91
C PHE A 283 -5.29 -2.10 25.27
N LEU A 284 -6.23 -2.14 24.32
CA LEU A 284 -7.66 -1.87 24.52
C LEU A 284 -8.50 -3.11 24.79
N GLN A 285 -7.89 -4.29 24.96
CA GLN A 285 -8.60 -5.51 25.32
C GLN A 285 -8.96 -5.52 26.81
N GLU A 286 -10.18 -5.12 27.14
CA GLU A 286 -10.66 -5.12 28.53
C GLU A 286 -10.59 -6.52 29.17
N GLY A 287 -10.20 -6.57 30.45
CA GLY A 287 -10.11 -7.80 31.22
C GLY A 287 -8.82 -8.60 31.05
N THR A 288 -7.85 -8.11 30.27
CA THR A 288 -6.50 -8.69 30.16
C THR A 288 -5.51 -8.04 31.12
N ASP A 289 -4.38 -8.70 31.36
CA ASP A 289 -3.27 -8.20 32.18
C ASP A 289 -2.52 -7.02 31.53
N HIS A 290 -2.63 -6.88 30.22
CA HIS A 290 -2.02 -5.83 29.42
C HIS A 290 -2.99 -4.70 29.06
N TYR A 291 -4.19 -4.66 29.65
CA TYR A 291 -5.12 -3.56 29.41
C TYR A 291 -4.55 -2.22 29.91
N ASP A 292 -4.20 -1.32 28.98
CA ASP A 292 -3.74 0.04 29.24
C ASP A 292 -4.42 0.98 28.23
N PRO A 293 -5.63 1.47 28.55
CA PRO A 293 -6.42 2.24 27.59
C PRO A 293 -5.75 3.56 27.20
N ARG A 294 -4.97 4.18 28.10
CA ARG A 294 -4.24 5.41 27.80
C ARG A 294 -3.21 5.15 26.71
N ARG A 295 -2.42 4.09 26.84
CA ARG A 295 -1.41 3.71 25.84
C ARG A 295 -2.06 3.25 24.54
N GLY A 296 -3.14 2.48 24.63
CA GLY A 296 -3.89 2.00 23.47
C GLY A 296 -4.44 3.15 22.63
N LEU A 297 -5.14 4.10 23.26
CA LEU A 297 -5.68 5.29 22.59
C LEU A 297 -4.57 6.15 21.97
N GLN A 298 -3.46 6.38 22.69
CA GLN A 298 -2.33 7.16 22.17
C GLN A 298 -1.80 6.57 20.85
N TYR A 299 -1.62 5.24 20.77
CA TYR A 299 -1.15 4.62 19.53
C TYR A 299 -2.15 4.76 18.37
N LEU A 300 -3.45 4.63 18.63
CA LEU A 300 -4.47 4.83 17.60
C LEU A 300 -4.55 6.29 17.12
N GLU A 301 -4.39 7.25 18.04
CA GLU A 301 -4.33 8.69 17.74
C GLU A 301 -3.09 9.04 16.90
N GLU A 302 -1.91 8.49 17.24
CA GLU A 302 -0.67 8.69 16.49
C GLU A 302 -0.72 8.07 15.07
N SER A 303 -1.39 6.93 14.93
CA SER A 303 -1.68 6.30 13.65
C SER A 303 -2.59 7.20 12.79
N ALA A 304 -3.70 7.68 13.36
CA ALA A 304 -4.61 8.60 12.70
C ALA A 304 -3.96 9.95 12.35
N ALA A 305 -3.07 10.48 13.19
CA ALA A 305 -2.32 11.71 12.93
C ALA A 305 -1.39 11.59 11.70
N ARG A 306 -0.92 10.37 11.40
CA ARG A 306 -0.18 10.01 10.17
C ARG A 306 -1.09 9.68 8.99
N GLN A 307 -2.39 9.96 9.13
CA GLN A 307 -3.41 9.73 8.12
C GLN A 307 -3.60 8.26 7.73
N ASP A 308 -3.27 7.35 8.64
CA ASP A 308 -3.47 5.91 8.44
C ASP A 308 -4.97 5.57 8.54
N ILE A 309 -5.45 4.85 7.52
CA ILE A 309 -6.87 4.48 7.37
C ILE A 309 -7.36 3.49 8.43
N TYR A 310 -6.48 2.62 8.96
CA TYR A 310 -6.80 1.71 10.05
C TYR A 310 -6.78 2.44 11.40
N GLY A 311 -5.93 3.45 11.56
CA GLY A 311 -5.99 4.37 12.70
C GLY A 311 -7.36 5.05 12.81
N TYR A 312 -7.83 5.62 11.68
CA TYR A 312 -9.19 6.16 11.60
C TYR A 312 -10.26 5.12 11.91
N HIS A 313 -10.18 3.92 11.33
CA HIS A 313 -11.17 2.86 11.60
C HIS A 313 -11.20 2.45 13.08
N ASN A 314 -10.04 2.27 13.70
CA ASN A 314 -9.93 1.87 15.10
C ASN A 314 -10.46 2.95 16.06
N LEU A 315 -10.22 4.22 15.78
CA LEU A 315 -10.86 5.33 16.53
C LEU A 315 -12.38 5.35 16.31
N GLY A 316 -12.85 4.99 15.12
CA GLY A 316 -14.27 4.76 14.86
C GLY A 316 -14.85 3.69 15.79
N LEU A 317 -14.18 2.53 15.93
CA LEU A 317 -14.59 1.46 16.85
C LEU A 317 -14.57 1.90 18.32
N VAL A 318 -13.58 2.71 18.72
CA VAL A 318 -13.50 3.27 20.07
C VAL A 318 -14.73 4.09 20.38
N HIS A 319 -15.13 5.02 19.50
CA HIS A 319 -16.30 5.85 19.69
C HIS A 319 -17.63 5.10 19.48
N ASP A 320 -17.66 4.08 18.63
CA ASP A 320 -18.87 3.31 18.36
C ASP A 320 -19.27 2.45 19.57
N PHE A 321 -18.30 1.75 20.15
CA PHE A 321 -18.51 0.78 21.23
C PHE A 321 -18.08 1.26 22.62
N GLY A 322 -17.50 2.46 22.72
CA GLY A 322 -17.02 3.03 23.97
C GLY A 322 -15.79 2.33 24.57
N ARG A 323 -14.87 1.88 23.71
CA ARG A 323 -13.67 1.14 24.16
C ARG A 323 -12.71 2.04 24.93
N GLY A 324 -11.99 1.47 25.89
CA GLY A 324 -10.96 2.19 26.62
C GLY A 324 -11.51 3.26 27.57
N GLY A 325 -12.77 3.11 28.01
CA GLY A 325 -13.46 4.07 28.88
C GLY A 325 -14.00 5.31 28.18
N VAL A 326 -13.99 5.34 26.84
CA VAL A 326 -14.59 6.42 26.05
C VAL A 326 -16.11 6.26 26.05
N THR A 327 -16.87 7.35 26.23
CA THR A 327 -18.33 7.29 26.10
C THR A 327 -18.71 7.07 24.64
N PRO A 328 -19.59 6.10 24.31
CA PRO A 328 -20.04 5.89 22.94
C PRO A 328 -20.65 7.16 22.32
N ASP A 329 -20.23 7.48 21.10
CA ASP A 329 -20.66 8.65 20.33
C ASP A 329 -20.74 8.27 18.85
N ALA A 330 -21.97 8.10 18.35
CA ALA A 330 -22.22 7.68 16.98
C ALA A 330 -21.76 8.74 15.96
N GLY A 331 -21.88 10.03 16.28
CA GLY A 331 -21.45 11.11 15.39
C GLY A 331 -19.94 11.12 15.19
N ARG A 332 -19.17 10.99 16.27
CA ARG A 332 -17.71 10.84 16.20
C ARG A 332 -17.29 9.55 15.51
N ALA A 333 -17.96 8.43 15.81
CA ALA A 333 -17.69 7.17 15.12
C ALA A 333 -17.90 7.30 13.60
N ALA A 334 -19.00 7.93 13.18
CA ALA A 334 -19.30 8.18 11.77
C ALA A 334 -18.27 9.08 11.08
N GLU A 335 -17.78 10.11 11.75
CA GLU A 335 -16.71 10.96 11.22
C GLU A 335 -15.43 10.16 10.94
N TRP A 336 -15.01 9.35 11.91
CA TRP A 336 -13.83 8.50 11.78
C TRP A 336 -13.99 7.43 10.71
N TYR A 337 -15.11 6.71 10.70
CA TYR A 337 -15.39 5.72 9.66
C TYR A 337 -15.47 6.36 8.28
N ARG A 338 -16.02 7.57 8.15
CA ARG A 338 -16.05 8.30 6.88
C ARG A 338 -14.63 8.65 6.40
N ARG A 339 -13.74 9.11 7.28
CA ARG A 339 -12.32 9.37 6.93
C ARG A 339 -11.63 8.09 6.47
N ALA A 340 -11.80 6.99 7.20
CA ALA A 340 -11.27 5.68 6.82
C ALA A 340 -11.83 5.21 5.46
N ALA A 341 -13.15 5.34 5.26
CA ALA A 341 -13.83 4.97 4.01
C ALA A 341 -13.34 5.81 2.82
N LEU A 342 -13.22 7.13 2.97
CA LEU A 342 -12.69 7.99 1.90
C LEU A 342 -11.21 7.74 1.62
N GLY A 343 -10.45 7.30 2.63
CA GLY A 343 -9.04 6.93 2.51
C GLY A 343 -8.79 5.55 1.90
N GLY A 344 -9.82 4.71 1.73
CA GLY A 344 -9.67 3.38 1.11
C GLY A 344 -9.88 2.18 2.03
N HIS A 345 -10.22 2.37 3.31
CA HIS A 345 -10.39 1.24 4.25
C HIS A 345 -11.47 0.25 3.77
N PRO A 346 -11.23 -1.07 3.85
CA PRO A 346 -12.13 -2.07 3.30
C PRO A 346 -13.46 -2.17 4.06
N THR A 347 -13.43 -2.15 5.40
CA THR A 347 -14.62 -2.44 6.23
C THR A 347 -15.26 -1.21 6.89
N ALA A 348 -14.61 -0.04 6.79
CA ALA A 348 -15.13 1.19 7.41
C ALA A 348 -16.43 1.68 6.75
N PRO A 349 -16.60 1.60 5.40
CA PRO A 349 -17.87 1.95 4.78
C PRO A 349 -19.02 1.08 5.32
N ARG A 350 -18.80 -0.22 5.56
CA ARG A 350 -19.80 -1.10 6.17
C ARG A 350 -20.21 -0.64 7.57
N ARG A 351 -19.24 -0.31 8.43
CA ARG A 351 -19.53 0.24 9.77
C ARG A 351 -20.32 1.55 9.72
N LEU A 352 -20.02 2.39 8.73
CA LEU A 352 -20.78 3.62 8.51
C LEU A 352 -22.22 3.33 8.06
N ALA A 353 -22.42 2.34 7.17
CA ALA A 353 -23.75 1.87 6.77
C ALA A 353 -24.54 1.34 7.97
N ASP A 354 -23.92 0.51 8.83
CA ASP A 354 -24.53 -0.03 10.04
C ASP A 354 -24.99 1.10 10.97
N LEU A 355 -24.17 2.15 11.15
CA LEU A 355 -24.56 3.33 11.94
C LEU A 355 -25.73 4.10 11.34
N VAL A 356 -25.75 4.29 10.01
CA VAL A 356 -26.87 4.93 9.31
C VAL A 356 -28.17 4.14 9.51
N LEU A 357 -28.13 2.81 9.42
CA LEU A 357 -29.30 1.96 9.60
C LEU A 357 -29.77 1.85 11.05
N SER A 358 -28.86 2.01 12.01
CA SER A 358 -29.18 1.87 13.44
C SER A 358 -30.10 2.96 14.01
N GLY A 359 -30.30 4.06 13.28
CA GLY A 359 -31.02 5.24 13.77
C GLY A 359 -30.21 6.12 14.74
N ARG A 360 -28.96 5.76 15.04
CA ARG A 360 -28.08 6.52 15.95
C ARG A 360 -27.55 7.83 15.35
N LEU A 361 -27.75 8.04 14.06
CA LEU A 361 -27.37 9.26 13.32
C LEU A 361 -28.59 10.10 12.88
N GLY A 362 -29.78 9.82 13.42
CA GLY A 362 -31.05 10.36 12.96
C GLY A 362 -31.90 9.28 12.29
N ASP A 363 -32.85 9.68 11.45
CA ASP A 363 -33.73 8.73 10.77
C ASP A 363 -32.91 7.79 9.86
N PRO A 364 -33.14 6.46 9.92
CA PRO A 364 -32.44 5.53 9.04
C PRO A 364 -32.65 5.85 7.56
N ASP A 365 -31.57 5.80 6.79
CA ASP A 365 -31.60 5.96 5.34
C ASP A 365 -31.04 4.69 4.67
N PRO A 366 -31.91 3.71 4.33
CA PRO A 366 -31.50 2.49 3.66
C PRO A 366 -30.85 2.72 2.30
N ALA A 367 -31.26 3.74 1.55
CA ALA A 367 -30.69 4.02 0.23
C ALA A 367 -29.25 4.55 0.37
N ALA A 368 -28.99 5.43 1.34
CA ALA A 368 -27.64 5.87 1.65
C ALA A 368 -26.76 4.73 2.18
N ALA A 369 -27.31 3.82 3.01
CA ALA A 369 -26.60 2.67 3.53
C ALA A 369 -26.14 1.71 2.41
N ILE A 370 -26.97 1.46 1.39
CA ILE A 370 -26.57 0.64 0.23
C ILE A 370 -25.35 1.23 -0.47
N GLY A 371 -25.28 2.54 -0.66
CA GLY A 371 -24.11 3.18 -1.28
C GLY A 371 -22.81 2.95 -0.49
N TRP A 372 -22.88 2.96 0.84
CA TRP A 372 -21.73 2.63 1.69
C TRP A 372 -21.40 1.14 1.68
N TYR A 373 -22.39 0.25 1.70
CA TYR A 373 -22.15 -1.18 1.55
C TYR A 373 -21.54 -1.53 0.19
N ASP A 374 -21.97 -0.89 -0.89
CA ASP A 374 -21.39 -1.08 -2.22
C ASP A 374 -19.91 -0.68 -2.26
N MET A 375 -19.56 0.42 -1.60
CA MET A 375 -18.16 0.83 -1.46
C MET A 375 -17.33 -0.21 -0.70
N ALA A 376 -17.86 -0.81 0.37
CA ALA A 376 -17.18 -1.87 1.11
C ALA A 376 -17.08 -3.17 0.30
N LEU A 377 -18.15 -3.57 -0.39
CA LEU A 377 -18.18 -4.75 -1.26
C LEU A 377 -17.17 -4.64 -2.42
N MET A 378 -17.09 -3.48 -3.06
CA MET A 378 -16.06 -3.20 -4.08
C MET A 378 -14.63 -3.36 -3.53
N ARG A 379 -14.45 -3.21 -2.23
CA ARG A 379 -13.18 -3.40 -1.51
C ARG A 379 -13.09 -4.74 -0.79
N GLY A 380 -13.96 -5.70 -1.14
CA GLY A 380 -13.89 -7.08 -0.67
C GLY A 380 -14.50 -7.35 0.70
N ASP A 381 -15.26 -6.43 1.28
CA ASP A 381 -16.08 -6.75 2.46
C ASP A 381 -17.30 -7.57 2.03
N ALA A 382 -17.17 -8.90 2.12
CA ALA A 382 -18.23 -9.84 1.79
C ALA A 382 -19.47 -9.68 2.67
N ARG A 383 -19.27 -9.35 3.94
CA ARG A 383 -20.36 -9.12 4.89
C ARG A 383 -21.20 -7.93 4.44
N ALA A 384 -20.58 -6.85 3.95
CA ALA A 384 -21.29 -5.69 3.42
C ALA A 384 -22.19 -6.07 2.24
N GLY A 385 -21.69 -6.89 1.31
CA GLY A 385 -22.48 -7.34 0.17
C GLY A 385 -23.65 -8.24 0.57
N ALA A 386 -23.45 -9.14 1.53
CA ALA A 386 -24.52 -9.99 2.07
C ALA A 386 -25.59 -9.17 2.81
N GLU A 387 -25.19 -8.21 3.63
CA GLU A 387 -26.09 -7.30 4.36
C GLU A 387 -26.89 -6.42 3.41
N ALA A 388 -26.25 -5.82 2.40
CA ALA A 388 -26.93 -5.04 1.38
C ALA A 388 -27.92 -5.88 0.57
N ALA A 389 -27.53 -7.09 0.19
CA ALA A 389 -28.42 -7.99 -0.54
C ALA A 389 -29.65 -8.37 0.29
N TRP A 390 -29.45 -8.70 1.56
CA TRP A 390 -30.53 -9.01 2.48
C TRP A 390 -31.46 -7.80 2.69
N LEU A 391 -30.90 -6.61 2.90
CA LEU A 391 -31.68 -5.38 3.10
C LEU A 391 -32.58 -5.08 1.90
N ILE A 392 -32.06 -5.20 0.68
CA ILE A 392 -32.85 -5.01 -0.55
C ILE A 392 -33.91 -6.12 -0.69
N ALA A 393 -33.57 -7.37 -0.39
CA ALA A 393 -34.49 -8.50 -0.53
C ALA A 393 -35.69 -8.45 0.43
N GLN A 394 -35.56 -7.76 1.57
CA GLN A 394 -36.68 -7.47 2.47
C GLN A 394 -37.67 -6.46 1.90
N GLY A 395 -37.29 -5.73 0.86
CA GLY A 395 -38.07 -4.65 0.27
C GLY A 395 -37.94 -3.34 1.06
N GLY A 396 -38.53 -2.27 0.52
CA GLY A 396 -38.55 -0.96 1.18
C GLY A 396 -37.29 -0.10 0.99
N VAL A 397 -36.31 -0.56 0.19
CA VAL A 397 -35.19 0.29 -0.25
C VAL A 397 -35.57 0.97 -1.57
N PRO A 398 -35.75 2.30 -1.60
CA PRO A 398 -36.11 3.00 -2.83
C PRO A 398 -35.07 2.79 -3.94
N GLY A 399 -35.55 2.58 -5.17
CA GLY A 399 -34.70 2.46 -6.35
C GLY A 399 -33.94 1.14 -6.52
N HIS A 400 -34.21 0.12 -5.69
CA HIS A 400 -33.55 -1.18 -5.76
C HIS A 400 -34.55 -2.32 -5.99
N ASP A 401 -34.15 -3.33 -6.76
CA ASP A 401 -34.94 -4.51 -7.09
C ASP A 401 -34.28 -5.83 -6.63
N LEU A 402 -34.95 -6.97 -6.83
CA LEU A 402 -34.38 -8.27 -6.47
C LEU A 402 -33.13 -8.65 -7.29
N ALA A 403 -32.93 -8.08 -8.47
CA ALA A 403 -31.70 -8.31 -9.24
C ALA A 403 -30.53 -7.51 -8.62
N ASP A 404 -30.78 -6.35 -8.03
CA ASP A 404 -29.79 -5.61 -7.23
C ASP A 404 -29.33 -6.39 -5.99
N ALA A 405 -30.28 -7.08 -5.33
CA ALA A 405 -29.96 -8.00 -4.24
C ALA A 405 -29.15 -9.21 -4.74
N ALA A 406 -29.59 -9.84 -5.84
CA ALA A 406 -28.90 -10.99 -6.44
C ALA A 406 -27.45 -10.66 -6.83
N LEU A 407 -27.22 -9.48 -7.45
CA LEU A 407 -25.90 -9.02 -7.85
C LEU A 407 -24.94 -8.91 -6.65
N ARG A 408 -25.38 -8.28 -5.57
CA ARG A 408 -24.58 -8.09 -4.35
C ARG A 408 -24.32 -9.40 -3.62
N ALA A 409 -25.33 -10.26 -3.52
CA ALA A 409 -25.18 -11.60 -2.94
C ALA A 409 -24.19 -12.44 -3.74
N ALA A 410 -24.28 -12.44 -5.07
CA ALA A 410 -23.36 -13.20 -5.91
C ALA A 410 -21.92 -12.74 -5.76
N ARG A 411 -21.67 -11.42 -5.76
CA ARG A 411 -20.35 -10.86 -5.49
C ARG A 411 -19.86 -11.28 -4.09
N ALA A 412 -20.67 -11.10 -3.05
CA ALA A 412 -20.32 -11.50 -1.69
C ALA A 412 -19.97 -12.99 -1.57
N ALA A 413 -20.72 -13.87 -2.24
CA ALA A 413 -20.50 -15.31 -2.24
C ALA A 413 -19.20 -15.75 -2.94
N THR A 414 -18.58 -14.88 -3.75
CA THR A 414 -17.28 -15.15 -4.38
C THR A 414 -16.08 -14.77 -3.52
N LEU A 415 -16.30 -14.08 -2.40
CA LEU A 415 -15.27 -13.57 -1.51
C LEU A 415 -14.91 -14.55 -0.39
N ASN A 416 -13.73 -14.35 0.22
CA ASN A 416 -13.18 -15.24 1.24
C ASN A 416 -13.75 -14.96 2.66
N ASP A 417 -15.08 -14.97 2.80
CA ASP A 417 -15.79 -15.00 4.08
C ASP A 417 -16.83 -16.11 4.02
N SER A 418 -16.55 -17.24 4.67
CA SER A 418 -17.44 -18.41 4.58
C SER A 418 -18.82 -18.15 5.20
N ALA A 419 -18.95 -17.24 6.17
CA ALA A 419 -20.25 -16.95 6.77
C ALA A 419 -21.07 -16.05 5.85
N ALA A 420 -20.48 -14.94 5.37
CA ALA A 420 -21.16 -14.06 4.42
C ALA A 420 -21.49 -14.79 3.10
N ALA A 421 -20.61 -15.67 2.63
CA ALA A 421 -20.85 -16.47 1.44
C ALA A 421 -22.01 -17.46 1.62
N ARG A 422 -22.16 -18.06 2.81
CA ARG A 422 -23.33 -18.89 3.14
C ARG A 422 -24.61 -18.05 3.14
N ASP A 423 -24.63 -16.95 3.89
CA ASP A 423 -25.79 -16.06 3.99
C ASP A 423 -26.25 -15.58 2.60
N ALA A 424 -25.30 -15.21 1.75
CA ALA A 424 -25.56 -14.80 0.37
C ALA A 424 -26.07 -15.95 -0.51
N MET A 425 -25.50 -17.16 -0.40
CA MET A 425 -25.95 -18.32 -1.17
C MET A 425 -27.33 -18.81 -0.74
N ASP A 426 -27.65 -18.74 0.56
CA ASP A 426 -28.97 -19.07 1.09
C ASP A 426 -30.02 -18.10 0.55
N LEU A 427 -29.69 -16.81 0.47
CA LEU A 427 -30.55 -15.81 -0.15
C LEU A 427 -30.76 -16.09 -1.64
N LEU A 428 -29.68 -16.31 -2.42
CA LEU A 428 -29.76 -16.60 -3.86
C LEU A 428 -30.59 -17.85 -4.16
N SER A 429 -30.53 -18.86 -3.30
CA SER A 429 -31.24 -20.13 -3.49
C SER A 429 -32.76 -20.00 -3.32
N GLN A 430 -33.22 -18.92 -2.69
CA GLN A 430 -34.65 -18.62 -2.51
C GLN A 430 -35.20 -17.70 -3.60
N MET A 431 -34.35 -17.15 -4.47
CA MET A 431 -34.75 -16.21 -5.51
C MET A 431 -35.27 -16.93 -6.77
N PRO A 432 -36.28 -16.36 -7.45
CA PRO A 432 -36.71 -16.88 -8.74
C PRO A 432 -35.62 -16.67 -9.82
N PRO A 433 -35.62 -17.45 -10.92
CA PRO A 433 -34.56 -17.36 -11.94
C PRO A 433 -34.42 -16.00 -12.61
N ARG A 434 -35.53 -15.27 -12.81
CA ARG A 434 -35.54 -14.02 -13.58
C ARG A 434 -34.65 -12.91 -12.97
N PRO A 435 -34.74 -12.57 -11.67
CA PRO A 435 -33.78 -11.65 -11.04
C PRO A 435 -32.32 -12.11 -11.13
N LEU A 436 -32.05 -13.42 -11.02
CA LEU A 436 -30.70 -13.96 -11.12
C LEU A 436 -30.12 -13.76 -12.53
N ASP A 437 -30.93 -14.03 -13.55
CA ASP A 437 -30.54 -13.83 -14.95
C ASP A 437 -30.40 -12.34 -15.30
N LEU A 438 -31.23 -11.46 -14.73
CA LEU A 438 -31.07 -10.02 -14.89
C LEU A 438 -29.75 -9.52 -14.28
N ALA A 439 -29.41 -9.99 -13.07
CA ALA A 439 -28.12 -9.70 -12.45
C ALA A 439 -26.93 -10.24 -13.27
N ALA A 440 -27.07 -11.45 -13.84
CA ALA A 440 -26.07 -12.04 -14.72
C ALA A 440 -25.85 -11.18 -15.99
N GLN A 441 -26.93 -10.73 -16.64
CA GLN A 441 -26.84 -9.83 -17.80
C GLN A 441 -26.17 -8.48 -17.44
N ARG A 442 -26.45 -7.91 -16.26
CA ARG A 442 -25.76 -6.70 -15.77
C ARG A 442 -24.24 -6.93 -15.64
N LEU A 443 -23.81 -8.05 -15.06
CA LEU A 443 -22.38 -8.41 -14.97
C LEU A 443 -21.71 -8.62 -16.34
N MET A 444 -22.43 -9.18 -17.32
CA MET A 444 -21.89 -9.28 -18.68
C MET A 444 -21.58 -7.90 -19.26
N GLY A 445 -22.47 -6.92 -19.03
CA GLY A 445 -22.24 -5.52 -19.41
C GLY A 445 -20.98 -4.94 -18.78
N GLU A 446 -20.75 -5.18 -17.48
CA GLU A 446 -19.52 -4.78 -16.79
C GLU A 446 -18.26 -5.46 -17.36
N LEU A 447 -18.41 -6.69 -17.86
CA LEU A 447 -17.34 -7.45 -18.52
C LEU A 447 -17.13 -7.06 -20.00
N GLY A 448 -17.82 -6.02 -20.48
CA GLY A 448 -17.66 -5.46 -21.83
C GLY A 448 -18.50 -6.16 -22.90
N GLU A 449 -19.39 -7.08 -22.53
CA GLU A 449 -20.33 -7.68 -23.46
C GLU A 449 -21.53 -6.75 -23.70
N THR A 450 -22.04 -6.76 -24.93
CA THR A 450 -23.30 -6.06 -25.26
C THR A 450 -24.43 -7.07 -25.18
N VAL A 451 -25.27 -6.96 -24.14
CA VAL A 451 -26.45 -7.80 -23.94
C VAL A 451 -27.63 -6.97 -23.45
N THR A 452 -28.84 -7.33 -23.86
CA THR A 452 -30.05 -6.75 -23.29
C THR A 452 -30.25 -7.27 -21.86
N ALA A 453 -30.44 -6.37 -20.88
CA ALA A 453 -30.66 -6.72 -19.47
C ALA A 453 -32.16 -6.67 -19.12
N ASP A 454 -32.89 -7.74 -19.40
CA ASP A 454 -34.35 -7.87 -19.22
C ASP A 454 -34.78 -9.05 -18.32
N GLY A 455 -33.81 -9.85 -17.85
CA GLY A 455 -33.99 -11.07 -17.08
C GLY A 455 -34.42 -12.29 -17.89
N VAL A 456 -34.48 -12.18 -19.23
CA VAL A 456 -34.76 -13.29 -20.13
C VAL A 456 -33.45 -13.77 -20.73
N PHE A 457 -32.93 -14.89 -20.22
CA PHE A 457 -31.65 -15.41 -20.66
C PHE A 457 -31.73 -16.07 -22.04
N GLY A 458 -31.72 -15.24 -23.09
CA GLY A 458 -31.91 -15.61 -24.49
C GLY A 458 -30.62 -16.04 -25.22
N PRO A 459 -30.69 -16.23 -26.56
CA PRO A 459 -29.55 -16.59 -27.39
C PRO A 459 -28.36 -15.60 -27.29
N GLU A 460 -28.64 -14.30 -27.19
CA GLU A 460 -27.62 -13.26 -27.03
C GLU A 460 -26.82 -13.45 -25.73
N SER A 461 -27.50 -13.56 -24.58
CA SER A 461 -26.86 -13.79 -23.28
C SER A 461 -26.11 -15.13 -23.23
N ARG A 462 -26.66 -16.19 -23.85
CA ARG A 462 -25.98 -17.49 -23.97
C ARG A 462 -24.68 -17.39 -24.78
N ALA A 463 -24.69 -16.66 -25.89
CA ALA A 463 -23.50 -16.47 -26.71
C ALA A 463 -22.43 -15.65 -25.98
N ALA A 464 -22.82 -14.58 -25.26
CA ALA A 464 -21.93 -13.79 -24.43
C ALA A 464 -21.30 -14.64 -23.31
N LEU A 465 -22.11 -15.40 -22.56
CA LEU A 465 -21.61 -16.31 -21.53
C LEU A 465 -20.63 -17.34 -22.09
N ALA A 466 -20.92 -17.93 -23.26
CA ALA A 466 -20.05 -18.90 -23.91
C ALA A 466 -18.69 -18.30 -24.29
N ARG A 467 -18.65 -17.05 -24.77
CA ARG A 467 -17.38 -16.33 -25.03
C ARG A 467 -16.56 -16.13 -23.75
N ILE A 468 -17.21 -15.65 -22.69
CA ILE A 468 -16.55 -15.44 -21.39
C ILE A 468 -16.02 -16.77 -20.83
N ALA A 469 -16.78 -17.85 -20.93
CA ALA A 469 -16.40 -19.18 -20.46
C ALA A 469 -15.26 -19.80 -21.28
N ALA A 470 -15.30 -19.65 -22.61
CA ALA A 470 -14.25 -20.11 -23.51
C ALA A 470 -12.91 -19.40 -23.27
N ALA A 471 -12.92 -18.10 -22.94
CA ALA A 471 -11.71 -17.35 -22.56
C ALA A 471 -11.04 -17.85 -21.27
N ARG A 472 -11.64 -18.83 -20.58
CA ARG A 472 -11.17 -19.44 -19.33
C ARG A 472 -11.08 -20.97 -19.42
N ASP A 473 -11.15 -21.53 -20.63
CA ASP A 473 -11.16 -22.98 -20.86
C ASP A 473 -12.23 -23.72 -20.02
N SER A 474 -13.39 -23.09 -19.84
CA SER A 474 -14.48 -23.59 -18.99
C SER A 474 -15.80 -23.70 -19.75
N ALA A 475 -16.68 -24.62 -19.32
CA ALA A 475 -18.03 -24.74 -19.87
C ALA A 475 -18.98 -23.72 -19.21
N PRO A 476 -19.89 -23.09 -19.99
CA PRO A 476 -20.85 -22.13 -19.44
C PRO A 476 -21.91 -22.85 -18.58
N PRO A 477 -22.25 -22.36 -17.36
CA PRO A 477 -23.30 -22.95 -16.55
C PRO A 477 -24.71 -22.83 -17.15
N GLU A 478 -25.56 -23.83 -16.89
CA GLU A 478 -26.91 -23.92 -17.46
C GLU A 478 -28.04 -23.40 -16.56
N ASP A 479 -27.86 -23.35 -15.24
CA ASP A 479 -28.86 -22.80 -14.31
C ASP A 479 -28.59 -21.33 -13.98
N ALA A 480 -29.64 -20.57 -13.66
CA ALA A 480 -29.55 -19.11 -13.47
C ALA A 480 -28.57 -18.72 -12.35
N ARG A 481 -28.57 -19.47 -11.24
CA ARG A 481 -27.65 -19.23 -10.12
C ARG A 481 -26.21 -19.56 -10.52
N GLY A 482 -25.99 -20.69 -11.18
CA GLY A 482 -24.68 -21.08 -11.71
C GLY A 482 -24.09 -20.02 -12.64
N ARG A 483 -24.90 -19.48 -13.57
CA ARG A 483 -24.49 -18.39 -14.47
C ARG A 483 -24.06 -17.14 -13.71
N LEU A 484 -24.90 -16.69 -12.79
CA LEU A 484 -24.65 -15.49 -11.99
C LEU A 484 -23.36 -15.65 -11.16
N MET A 485 -23.19 -16.80 -10.49
CA MET A 485 -21.99 -17.08 -9.69
C MET A 485 -20.72 -17.14 -10.53
N PHE A 486 -20.78 -17.75 -11.72
CA PHE A 486 -19.67 -17.79 -12.65
C PHE A 486 -19.26 -16.38 -13.07
N LEU A 487 -20.22 -15.56 -13.51
CA LEU A 487 -19.95 -14.19 -13.95
C LEU A 487 -19.44 -13.31 -12.80
N ALA A 488 -20.00 -13.45 -11.59
CA ALA A 488 -19.55 -12.70 -10.42
C ALA A 488 -18.08 -13.01 -10.11
N ARG A 489 -17.66 -14.27 -10.21
CA ARG A 489 -16.27 -14.68 -10.02
C ARG A 489 -15.36 -14.07 -11.09
N VAL A 490 -15.77 -14.12 -12.36
CA VAL A 490 -14.99 -13.51 -13.46
C VAL A 490 -14.86 -12.00 -13.29
N ALA A 491 -15.95 -11.31 -12.92
CA ALA A 491 -15.94 -9.88 -12.64
C ALA A 491 -15.02 -9.53 -11.47
N TRP A 492 -15.05 -10.33 -10.41
CA TRP A 492 -14.18 -10.16 -9.24
C TRP A 492 -12.69 -10.33 -9.58
N GLU A 493 -12.34 -11.34 -10.37
CA GLU A 493 -10.96 -11.59 -10.82
C GLU A 493 -10.43 -10.51 -11.77
N ARG A 494 -11.30 -9.88 -12.55
CA ARG A 494 -10.95 -8.78 -13.46
C ARG A 494 -11.05 -7.39 -12.80
N SER A 495 -11.40 -7.33 -11.52
CA SER A 495 -11.48 -6.05 -10.81
C SER A 495 -10.09 -5.43 -10.74
N PRO A 496 -9.86 -4.22 -11.31
CA PRO A 496 -8.54 -3.62 -11.44
C PRO A 496 -7.91 -3.23 -10.09
N PHE A 497 -8.65 -3.37 -9.00
CA PHE A 497 -8.20 -3.05 -7.65
C PHE A 497 -8.33 -4.26 -6.72
N ARG A 498 -7.21 -4.99 -6.53
CA ARG A 498 -7.04 -6.13 -5.62
C ARG A 498 -5.59 -6.23 -5.05
N VAL A 499 -5.20 -5.32 -4.15
CA VAL A 499 -4.05 -5.55 -3.25
C VAL A 499 -4.51 -6.45 -2.10
N ASP A 500 -4.81 -7.71 -2.35
CA ASP A 500 -6.03 -8.35 -1.86
C ASP A 500 -6.24 -8.60 -0.33
N LEU A 501 -6.68 -7.66 0.51
CA LEU A 501 -7.29 -6.33 0.32
C LEU A 501 -6.89 -5.40 1.48
N TYR A 502 -5.56 -5.21 1.51
CA TYR A 502 -4.62 -4.61 2.46
C TYR A 502 -4.27 -5.44 3.70
#